data_AF-A0A4R8KWW8-F1
#
_entry.id   AF-A0A4R8KWW8-F1
#
_cell.length_a   1.000
_cell.length_b   1.000
_cell.length_c   1.000
_cell.angle_alpha   90.00
_cell.angle_beta   90.00
_cell.angle_gamma   90.00
#
_symmetry.space_group_name_H-M   'P 1'
#
loop_
_entity.id
_entity.type
_entity.pdbx_description
1 polymer ?
#
loop_
_entity_poly.entity_id
_entity_poly.type
_entity_poly.pdbx_seq_one_letter_code
_entity_poly.pdbx_strand_id
1 'polypeptide(L)'
;MSYLDRDILGMYRDHDSPEPDLLGVDTLIGDDVYNYGDEELGNIKEIMLDMRTGQITYAVLSFSGIPGMGDKLFAVPWERLMLDPVNKRFLLNVEKNRLKDAPGFDKNNWPDMSSDAWNQQMEAFYGGGAMAAGRMQSGSDLGSRSSLSDDER
;
A
#
# COMPACT_ATOMS: atom_id res chain seq x y z
N MET A 1 11.11 -21.49 -23.23
CA MET A 1 10.37 -21.87 -22.02
C MET A 1 9.15 -20.98 -21.95
N SER A 2 7.96 -21.57 -21.94
CA SER A 2 6.71 -20.96 -22.38
C SER A 2 5.91 -20.40 -21.22
N TYR A 3 5.44 -19.15 -21.33
CA TYR A 3 4.51 -18.46 -20.42
C TYR A 3 3.07 -19.04 -20.45
N LEU A 4 2.93 -20.30 -20.85
CA LEU A 4 1.66 -20.97 -21.11
C LEU A 4 1.39 -21.97 -19.99
N ASP A 5 0.84 -21.45 -18.90
CA ASP A 5 -0.24 -22.09 -18.15
C ASP A 5 -0.76 -21.04 -17.17
N ARG A 6 -1.58 -20.12 -17.70
CA ARG A 6 -2.37 -19.20 -16.87
C ARG A 6 -3.61 -19.97 -16.45
N ASP A 7 -3.67 -20.42 -15.20
CA ASP A 7 -4.97 -20.66 -14.59
C ASP A 7 -5.65 -19.31 -14.32
N ILE A 8 -6.97 -19.34 -14.17
CA ILE A 8 -7.87 -18.18 -13.98
C ILE A 8 -7.50 -17.32 -12.73
N LEU A 9 -6.48 -17.74 -11.98
CA LEU A 9 -5.93 -17.12 -10.77
C LEU A 9 -4.44 -16.72 -10.91
N GLY A 10 -3.85 -16.80 -12.11
CA GLY A 10 -2.46 -16.38 -12.40
C GLY A 10 -1.36 -17.06 -11.57
N MET A 11 -1.63 -18.24 -11.04
CA MET A 11 -0.68 -18.99 -10.21
C MET A 11 0.40 -19.65 -11.07
N TYR A 12 1.66 -19.33 -10.79
CA TYR A 12 2.80 -20.10 -11.30
C TYR A 12 3.02 -21.30 -10.35
N ARG A 13 2.47 -22.49 -10.72
CA ARG A 13 2.61 -23.86 -10.11
C ARG A 13 3.37 -23.94 -8.75
N ASP A 14 2.81 -24.45 -7.66
CA ASP A 14 2.31 -25.83 -7.47
C ASP A 14 1.31 -25.92 -6.28
N HIS A 15 0.56 -27.02 -6.24
CA HIS A 15 -0.57 -27.36 -5.37
C HIS A 15 -0.20 -27.55 -3.89
N ASP A 16 -0.94 -26.88 -2.98
CA ASP A 16 -1.37 -27.34 -1.61
C ASP A 16 -1.52 -26.20 -0.56
N SER A 17 -1.24 -24.95 -0.91
CA SER A 17 -1.58 -23.81 -0.03
C SER A 17 -2.94 -23.22 -0.41
N PRO A 18 -3.89 -23.02 0.54
CA PRO A 18 -5.13 -22.29 0.30
C PRO A 18 -4.90 -20.83 -0.12
N GLU A 19 -3.69 -20.32 0.09
CA GLU A 19 -3.26 -18.96 -0.18
C GLU A 19 -1.99 -19.01 -1.03
N PRO A 20 -1.99 -18.43 -2.24
CA PRO A 20 -0.79 -18.36 -3.05
C PRO A 20 0.22 -17.38 -2.45
N ASP A 21 1.46 -17.84 -2.24
CA ASP A 21 2.57 -17.00 -1.77
C ASP A 21 2.93 -15.89 -2.78
N LEU A 22 2.57 -16.08 -4.05
CA LEU A 22 2.81 -15.14 -5.14
C LEU A 22 1.58 -15.09 -6.07
N LEU A 23 1.11 -13.87 -6.33
CA LEU A 23 0.05 -13.59 -7.28
C LEU A 23 0.55 -12.68 -8.39
N GLY A 24 0.08 -12.91 -9.61
CA GLY A 24 0.30 -11.99 -10.72
C GLY A 24 -0.38 -10.66 -10.42
N VAL A 25 0.30 -9.54 -10.67
CA VAL A 25 -0.30 -8.21 -10.46
C VAL A 25 -1.58 -8.05 -11.29
N ASP A 26 -1.62 -8.64 -12.49
CA ASP A 26 -2.78 -8.62 -13.37
C ASP A 26 -4.00 -9.35 -12.80
N THR A 27 -3.82 -10.26 -11.85
CA THR A 27 -4.94 -10.93 -11.18
C THR A 27 -5.55 -10.09 -10.08
N LEU A 28 -4.81 -9.12 -9.55
CA LEU A 28 -5.25 -8.25 -8.45
C LEU A 28 -5.93 -6.98 -8.96
N ILE A 29 -5.61 -6.56 -10.19
CA ILE A 29 -6.28 -5.42 -10.82
C ILE A 29 -7.72 -5.82 -11.14
N GLY A 30 -8.67 -5.04 -10.66
CA GLY A 30 -10.10 -5.29 -10.80
C GLY A 30 -10.73 -6.00 -9.61
N ASP A 31 -9.94 -6.53 -8.66
CA ASP A 31 -10.49 -7.16 -7.47
C ASP A 31 -11.25 -6.16 -6.62
N ASP A 32 -12.39 -6.60 -6.08
CA ASP A 32 -13.22 -5.79 -5.23
C ASP A 32 -12.54 -5.55 -3.87
N VAL A 33 -12.83 -4.40 -3.28
CA VAL A 33 -12.36 -4.02 -1.95
C VAL A 33 -13.57 -3.80 -1.06
N TYR A 34 -13.61 -4.52 0.06
CA TYR A 34 -14.67 -4.46 1.05
C TYR A 34 -14.14 -3.98 2.39
N ASN A 35 -15.02 -3.50 3.26
CA ASN A 35 -14.68 -3.34 4.67
C ASN A 35 -15.05 -4.58 5.49
N TYR A 36 -14.69 -4.58 6.77
CA TYR A 36 -15.05 -5.65 7.71
C TYR A 36 -16.56 -5.76 8.01
N GLY A 37 -17.34 -4.76 7.63
CA GLY A 37 -18.80 -4.77 7.68
C GLY A 37 -19.45 -5.38 6.43
N ASP A 38 -18.65 -5.98 5.53
CA ASP A 38 -19.10 -6.54 4.26
C ASP A 38 -19.71 -5.50 3.29
N GLU A 39 -19.31 -4.23 3.43
CA GLU A 39 -19.68 -3.17 2.51
C GLU A 39 -18.63 -3.00 1.41
N GLU A 40 -19.08 -2.98 0.16
CA GLU A 40 -18.23 -2.71 -0.99
C GLU A 40 -17.74 -1.25 -0.98
N LEU A 41 -16.43 -1.09 -1.08
CA LEU A 41 -15.74 0.20 -1.16
C LEU A 41 -15.34 0.53 -2.61
N GLY A 42 -15.37 -0.43 -3.52
CA GLY A 42 -14.98 -0.27 -4.92
C GLY A 42 -13.96 -1.33 -5.33
N ASN A 43 -13.06 -1.02 -6.27
CA ASN A 43 -12.15 -2.02 -6.83
C ASN A 43 -10.71 -1.51 -6.99
N ILE A 44 -9.74 -2.43 -6.99
CA ILE A 44 -8.34 -2.11 -7.29
C ILE A 44 -8.22 -1.69 -8.75
N LYS A 45 -7.69 -0.49 -8.97
CA LYS A 45 -7.51 0.11 -10.29
C LYS A 45 -6.09 -0.03 -10.82
N GLU A 46 -5.09 0.22 -9.97
CA GLU A 46 -3.67 0.13 -10.28
C GLU A 46 -2.87 -0.27 -9.05
N ILE A 47 -1.67 -0.82 -9.24
CA ILE A 47 -0.70 -1.10 -8.17
C ILE A 47 0.58 -0.31 -8.46
N MET A 48 1.00 0.48 -7.48
CA MET A 48 2.14 1.39 -7.59
C MET A 48 3.39 0.75 -7.00
N LEU A 49 4.38 0.53 -7.86
CA LEU A 49 5.69 -0.02 -7.52
C LEU A 49 6.71 1.11 -7.43
N ASP A 50 7.41 1.23 -6.31
CA ASP A 50 8.55 2.13 -6.18
C ASP A 50 9.75 1.56 -6.95
N MET A 51 10.19 2.28 -7.98
CA MET A 51 11.30 1.89 -8.86
C MET A 51 12.68 1.94 -8.18
N ARG A 52 12.82 2.66 -7.07
CA ARG A 52 14.08 2.75 -6.32
C ARG A 52 14.26 1.55 -5.40
N THR A 53 13.17 1.10 -4.77
CA THR A 53 13.20 0.00 -3.80
C THR A 53 12.73 -1.34 -4.38
N GLY A 54 12.00 -1.32 -5.48
CA GLY A 54 11.36 -2.50 -6.07
C GLY A 54 10.16 -3.02 -5.24
N GLN A 55 9.59 -2.20 -4.36
CA GLN A 55 8.50 -2.59 -3.45
C GLN A 55 7.18 -1.90 -3.79
N ILE A 56 6.07 -2.59 -3.56
CA ILE A 56 4.74 -2.01 -3.75
C ILE A 56 4.48 -1.01 -2.62
N THR A 57 4.17 0.23 -2.98
CA THR A 57 3.90 1.29 -1.99
C THR A 57 2.41 1.46 -1.77
N TYR A 58 1.64 1.53 -2.86
CA TYR A 58 0.20 1.82 -2.81
C TYR A 58 -0.56 0.99 -3.83
N ALA A 59 -1.80 0.63 -3.51
CA ALA A 59 -2.80 0.30 -4.51
C ALA A 59 -3.73 1.50 -4.73
N VAL A 60 -4.15 1.73 -5.96
CA VAL A 60 -5.13 2.75 -6.29
C VAL A 60 -6.52 2.11 -6.23
N LEU A 61 -7.33 2.50 -5.27
CA LEU A 61 -8.73 2.12 -5.15
C LEU A 61 -9.60 3.07 -5.99
N SER A 62 -10.42 2.50 -6.87
CA SER A 62 -11.50 3.23 -7.55
C SER A 62 -12.76 3.12 -6.73
N PHE A 63 -13.30 4.26 -6.31
CA PHE A 63 -14.54 4.36 -5.55
C PHE A 63 -15.65 4.94 -6.43
N SER A 64 -16.61 4.07 -6.78
CA SER A 64 -17.78 4.40 -7.61
C SER A 64 -19.05 4.01 -6.85
N GLY A 65 -19.41 4.78 -5.82
CA GLY A 65 -20.47 4.39 -4.88
C GLY A 65 -21.42 5.51 -4.46
N ILE A 66 -21.30 6.70 -5.04
CA ILE A 66 -22.15 7.84 -4.72
C ILE A 66 -22.93 8.23 -5.98
N PRO A 67 -24.27 8.10 -5.98
CA PRO A 67 -25.10 8.55 -7.09
C PRO A 67 -24.84 10.02 -7.43
N GLY A 68 -24.46 10.30 -8.68
CA GLY A 68 -24.17 11.66 -9.16
C GLY A 68 -22.74 12.17 -8.88
N MET A 69 -21.92 11.41 -8.15
CA MET A 69 -20.49 11.67 -8.02
C MET A 69 -19.74 10.74 -8.99
N GLY A 70 -18.91 11.31 -9.86
CA GLY A 70 -18.05 10.50 -10.72
C GLY A 70 -17.04 9.68 -9.92
N ASP A 71 -16.37 8.74 -10.58
CA ASP A 71 -15.38 7.88 -9.95
C ASP A 71 -14.27 8.71 -9.30
N LYS A 72 -14.01 8.42 -8.02
CA LYS A 72 -12.94 9.05 -7.24
C LYS A 72 -11.89 7.99 -6.94
N LEU A 73 -10.62 8.36 -7.11
CA LEU A 73 -9.50 7.46 -6.85
C LEU A 73 -8.85 7.77 -5.51
N PHE A 74 -8.41 6.72 -4.82
CA PHE A 74 -7.71 6.79 -3.55
C PHE A 74 -6.42 5.96 -3.62
N ALA A 75 -5.29 6.54 -3.22
CA ALA A 75 -4.10 5.74 -2.98
C ALA A 75 -4.23 5.11 -1.59
N VAL A 76 -4.16 3.79 -1.50
CA VAL A 76 -4.25 3.02 -0.26
C VAL A 76 -2.90 2.34 -0.03
N PRO A 77 -2.24 2.54 1.12
CA PRO A 77 -0.99 1.84 1.44
C PRO A 77 -1.19 0.33 1.36
N TRP A 78 -0.27 -0.37 0.69
CA TRP A 78 -0.37 -1.81 0.45
C TRP A 78 -0.57 -2.61 1.74
N GLU A 79 0.15 -2.23 2.80
CA GLU A 79 0.10 -2.84 4.14
C GLU A 79 -1.28 -2.79 4.82
N ARG A 80 -2.22 -1.98 4.33
CA ARG A 80 -3.59 -1.90 4.88
C ARG A 80 -4.58 -2.81 4.19
N LEU A 81 -4.21 -3.34 3.02
CA LEU A 81 -5.05 -4.25 2.26
C LEU A 81 -4.76 -5.66 2.76
N MET A 82 -5.84 -6.37 3.10
CA MET A 82 -5.76 -7.78 3.48
C MET A 82 -6.44 -8.60 2.39
N LEU A 83 -5.75 -9.61 1.87
CA LEU A 83 -6.34 -10.53 0.90
C LEU A 83 -7.35 -11.42 1.62
N ASP A 84 -8.55 -11.53 1.06
CA ASP A 84 -9.57 -12.51 1.42
C ASP A 84 -9.63 -13.55 0.29
N PRO A 85 -8.83 -14.62 0.36
CA PRO A 85 -8.73 -15.61 -0.71
C PRO A 85 -10.02 -16.44 -0.86
N VAL A 86 -10.83 -16.52 0.19
CA VAL A 86 -12.11 -17.26 0.18
C VAL A 86 -13.12 -16.53 -0.71
N ASN A 87 -13.25 -15.22 -0.54
CA ASN A 87 -14.17 -14.40 -1.32
C ASN A 87 -13.53 -13.74 -2.55
N LYS A 88 -12.22 -13.95 -2.77
CA LYS A 88 -11.44 -13.39 -3.89
C LYS A 88 -11.54 -11.87 -3.97
N ARG A 89 -11.26 -11.22 -2.85
CA ARG A 89 -11.38 -9.76 -2.68
C ARG A 89 -10.34 -9.24 -1.71
N PHE A 90 -10.20 -7.94 -1.61
CA PHE A 90 -9.43 -7.29 -0.56
C PHE A 90 -10.32 -6.74 0.54
N LEU A 91 -9.80 -6.73 1.76
CA LEU A 91 -10.39 -6.07 2.92
C LEU A 91 -9.59 -4.83 3.28
N LEU A 92 -10.28 -3.75 3.57
CA LEU A 92 -9.73 -2.49 4.04
C LEU A 92 -10.46 -2.05 5.31
N ASN A 93 -9.71 -1.76 6.38
CA ASN A 93 -10.30 -1.31 7.65
C ASN A 93 -10.74 0.16 7.62
N VAL A 94 -11.79 0.48 6.85
CA VAL A 94 -12.31 1.85 6.74
C VAL A 94 -13.81 1.81 6.47
N GLU A 95 -14.55 2.71 7.14
CA GLU A 95 -15.97 2.89 6.87
C GLU A 95 -16.20 3.57 5.52
N LYS A 96 -17.22 3.12 4.77
CA LYS A 96 -17.55 3.66 3.44
C LYS A 96 -17.79 5.17 3.46
N ASN A 97 -18.41 5.70 4.50
CA ASN A 97 -18.67 7.13 4.64
C ASN A 97 -17.37 7.94 4.79
N ARG A 98 -16.36 7.40 5.49
CA ARG A 98 -15.06 8.05 5.65
C ARG A 98 -14.30 8.16 4.31
N LEU A 99 -14.49 7.20 3.39
CA LEU A 99 -13.92 7.31 2.04
C LEU A 99 -14.55 8.43 1.22
N LYS A 100 -15.84 8.71 1.39
CA LYS A 100 -16.51 9.80 0.64
C LYS A 100 -15.79 11.14 0.89
N ASP A 101 -15.46 11.39 2.15
CA ASP A 101 -14.83 12.63 2.62
C ASP A 101 -13.30 12.59 2.54
N ALA A 102 -12.70 11.43 2.26
CA ALA A 102 -11.24 11.31 2.17
C ALA A 102 -10.67 12.13 1.00
N PRO A 103 -9.45 12.67 1.12
CA PRO A 103 -8.75 13.25 -0.01
C PRO A 103 -8.51 12.17 -1.08
N GLY A 104 -8.98 12.43 -2.28
CA GLY A 104 -8.80 11.56 -3.45
C GLY A 104 -8.53 12.41 -4.68
N PHE A 105 -8.35 11.77 -5.82
CA PHE A 105 -8.05 12.43 -7.08
C PHE A 105 -8.97 11.93 -8.20
N ASP A 106 -9.09 12.73 -9.25
CA ASP A 106 -9.92 12.41 -10.40
C ASP A 106 -9.19 11.42 -11.31
N LYS A 107 -9.90 10.41 -11.80
CA LYS A 107 -9.35 9.41 -12.73
C LYS A 107 -8.83 10.01 -14.05
N ASN A 108 -9.26 11.21 -14.42
CA ASN A 108 -8.83 11.93 -15.60
C ASN A 108 -7.73 12.97 -15.30
N ASN A 109 -7.41 13.20 -14.03
CA ASN A 109 -6.39 14.15 -13.60
C ASN A 109 -5.55 13.56 -12.47
N TRP A 110 -4.64 12.66 -12.87
CA TRP A 110 -3.75 12.00 -11.92
C TRP A 110 -2.70 12.99 -11.42
N PRO A 111 -2.48 13.05 -10.09
CA PRO A 111 -1.40 13.84 -9.53
C PRO A 111 -0.05 13.22 -9.88
N ASP A 112 1.03 14.01 -9.82
CA ASP A 112 2.38 13.46 -9.88
C ASP A 112 2.67 12.68 -8.59
N MET A 113 2.33 11.39 -8.62
CA MET A 113 2.49 10.49 -7.49
C MET A 113 3.95 10.19 -7.15
N SER A 114 4.89 10.59 -8.02
CA SER A 114 6.33 10.46 -7.76
C SER A 114 6.91 11.69 -7.05
N SER A 115 6.14 12.77 -6.93
CA SER A 115 6.57 14.00 -6.29
C SER A 115 6.69 13.87 -4.77
N ASP A 116 7.67 14.56 -4.18
CA ASP A 116 7.84 14.61 -2.72
C ASP A 116 6.61 15.18 -1.99
N ALA A 117 5.89 16.11 -2.62
CA ALA A 117 4.69 16.72 -2.07
C ALA A 117 3.54 15.70 -1.92
N TRP A 118 3.35 14.84 -2.92
CA TRP A 118 2.36 13.76 -2.86
C TRP A 118 2.70 12.74 -1.77
N ASN A 119 3.96 12.33 -1.71
CA ASN A 119 4.44 11.40 -0.69
C ASN A 119 4.23 11.96 0.72
N GLN A 120 4.56 13.23 0.96
CA GLN A 120 4.32 13.89 2.25
C GLN A 120 2.83 14.00 2.60
N GLN A 121 1.97 14.29 1.62
CA GLN A 121 0.53 14.36 1.83
C GLN A 121 -0.05 12.98 2.21
N MET A 122 0.41 11.93 1.54
CA MET A 122 -0.01 10.55 1.82
C MET A 122 0.54 10.08 3.17
N GLU A 123 1.80 10.36 3.49
CA GLU A 123 2.36 10.10 4.82
C GLU A 123 1.64 10.90 5.91
N ALA A 124 1.19 12.13 5.68
CA ALA A 124 0.43 12.87 6.67
C ALA A 124 -0.97 12.27 6.91
N PHE A 125 -1.63 11.81 5.84
CA PHE A 125 -2.97 11.22 5.92
C PHE A 125 -2.93 9.78 6.50
N TYR A 126 -1.88 9.01 6.19
CA TYR A 126 -1.77 7.60 6.53
C TYR A 126 -0.74 7.29 7.65
N GLY A 127 0.32 8.07 7.79
CA GLY A 127 1.40 7.88 8.77
C GLY A 127 1.00 8.05 10.23
N GLY A 128 -0.21 8.57 10.51
CA GLY A 128 -0.78 8.60 11.86
C GLY A 128 -1.16 7.23 12.44
N GLY A 129 -1.04 6.13 11.68
CA GLY A 129 -1.43 4.79 12.13
C GLY A 129 -0.39 3.67 11.96
N ALA A 130 0.67 3.86 11.17
CA ALA A 130 1.57 2.76 10.77
C ALA A 130 3.02 2.86 11.28
N MET A 131 3.44 3.98 11.89
CA MET A 131 4.86 4.25 12.16
C MET A 131 5.27 4.19 13.64
N ALA A 132 4.68 3.28 14.44
CA ALA A 132 5.12 3.00 15.81
C ALA A 132 5.69 1.58 16.02
N ALA A 133 5.80 0.77 14.97
CA ALA A 133 6.46 -0.52 15.00
C ALA A 133 7.68 -0.50 14.06
N GLY A 134 8.84 -0.05 14.54
CA GLY A 134 10.09 -0.30 13.83
C GLY A 134 11.26 0.66 14.03
N ARG A 135 11.06 1.85 14.61
CA ARG A 135 12.17 2.80 14.84
C ARG A 135 12.41 3.07 16.32
N MET A 136 12.79 2.02 17.06
CA MET A 136 13.62 2.22 18.25
C MET A 136 14.99 2.70 17.76
N GLN A 137 15.28 3.97 18.02
CA GLN A 137 16.59 4.57 17.85
C GLN A 137 17.61 3.73 18.63
N SER A 138 18.53 3.09 17.90
CA SER A 138 19.74 2.53 18.49
C SER A 138 20.52 3.70 19.08
N GLY A 139 20.50 3.78 20.41
CA GLY A 139 21.10 4.84 21.19
C GLY A 139 22.57 5.05 20.85
N SER A 140 22.92 6.33 20.82
CA SER A 140 24.26 6.85 20.86
C SER A 140 25.01 6.36 22.11
N ASP A 141 26.05 5.54 21.93
CA ASP A 141 27.19 5.54 22.83
C ASP A 141 28.43 4.91 22.17
N LEU A 142 29.61 5.33 22.64
CA LEU A 142 30.98 4.89 22.30
C LEU A 142 31.77 5.77 21.31
N GLY A 143 32.51 6.71 21.90
CA GLY A 143 33.59 7.43 21.21
C GLY A 143 34.42 8.35 22.11
N SER A 144 34.75 7.93 23.34
CA SER A 144 35.71 8.64 24.20
C SER A 144 37.11 8.67 23.56
N ARG A 145 37.72 9.86 23.44
CA ARG A 145 39.14 10.17 23.74
C ARG A 145 39.63 11.43 23.01
N SER A 146 39.96 12.47 23.76
CA SER A 146 41.35 12.92 23.95
C SER A 146 41.40 14.24 24.72
N SER A 147 41.73 14.15 26.00
CA SER A 147 42.25 15.25 26.79
C SER A 147 43.52 14.75 27.47
N LEU A 148 44.67 15.18 26.98
CA LEU A 148 45.93 15.18 27.72
C LEU A 148 46.79 16.30 27.14
N SER A 149 46.64 17.46 27.77
CA SER A 149 47.66 18.49 27.85
C SER A 149 48.42 18.21 29.15
N ASP A 150 49.73 17.99 29.07
CA ASP A 150 50.75 18.06 30.14
C ASP A 150 52.08 17.98 29.37
N ASP A 151 52.82 19.05 29.08
CA ASP A 151 53.63 19.93 29.94
C ASP A 151 54.89 19.26 30.55
N GLU A 152 55.98 20.03 30.48
CA GLU A 152 57.31 19.94 31.11
C GLU A 152 58.45 19.01 30.60
N ARG A 153 59.45 19.71 30.04
CA ARG A 153 60.93 19.58 30.10
C ARG A 153 61.69 18.86 28.99
#